data_AF-A0A3D5I8S8-F1
#
_entry.id   AF-A0A3D5I8S8-F1
#
_cell.length_a   1.000
_cell.length_b   1.000
_cell.length_c   1.000
_cell.angle_alpha   90.00
_cell.angle_beta   90.00
_cell.angle_gamma   90.00
#
_symmetry.space_group_name_H-M   'P 1'
#
loop_
_entity.id
_entity.type
_entity.pdbx_description
1 polymer ?
#
loop_
_entity_poly.entity_id
_entity_poly.type
_entity_poly.pdbx_seq_one_letter_code
_entity_poly.pdbx_strand_id
1 'polypeptide(L)'
;MNEAQLYSLQRLSAVIMAPLVVVHLITIMYAVRGGLSAEEILARTSGASAWTVFYGVFVVAVSVHAPLGLRKILIEWAGVKRR
;
A
#
# COMPACT_ATOMS: atom_id res chain seq x y z
N MET A 1 4.30 22.13 4.15
CA MET A 1 2.93 21.62 4.43
C MET A 1 2.65 21.83 5.91
N ASN A 2 1.46 22.26 6.28
CA ASN A 2 1.08 22.37 7.69
C ASN A 2 0.67 20.98 8.25
N GLU A 3 0.60 20.85 9.57
CA GLU A 3 0.24 19.58 10.21
C GLU A 3 -1.17 19.10 9.84
N ALA A 4 -2.11 20.02 9.55
CA ALA A 4 -3.44 19.65 9.09
C ALA A 4 -3.43 18.97 7.71
N GLN A 5 -2.57 19.44 6.79
CA GLN A 5 -2.35 18.81 5.49
C GLN A 5 -1.71 17.42 5.65
N LEU A 6 -0.68 17.28 6.49
CA LEU A 6 -0.03 15.99 6.74
C LEU A 6 -0.99 14.97 7.36
N TYR A 7 -1.83 15.42 8.31
CA TYR A 7 -2.88 14.60 8.90
C TYR A 7 -3.90 14.14 7.84
N SER A 8 -4.33 15.06 6.97
CA SER A 8 -5.28 14.75 5.91
C SER A 8 -4.70 13.75 4.90
N LEU A 9 -3.42 13.92 4.50
CA LEU A 9 -2.71 12.97 3.66
C LEU A 9 -2.59 11.58 4.31
N GLN A 10 -2.30 11.52 5.60
CA GLN A 10 -2.22 10.24 6.34
C GLN A 10 -3.56 9.50 6.29
N ARG A 11 -4.67 10.20 6.50
CA ARG A 11 -6.00 9.59 6.49
C ARG A 11 -6.47 9.22 5.09
N LEU A 12 -6.27 10.09 4.11
CA LEU A 12 -6.67 9.81 2.73
C LEU A 12 -5.90 8.59 2.19
N SER A 13 -4.58 8.56 2.41
CA SER A 13 -3.76 7.40 2.01
C SER A 13 -4.19 6.13 2.73
N ALA A 14 -4.59 6.19 4.01
CA ALA A 14 -5.13 5.05 4.74
C ALA A 14 -6.46 4.53 4.14
N VAL A 15 -7.39 5.43 3.82
CA VAL A 15 -8.69 5.09 3.22
C VAL A 15 -8.51 4.45 1.84
N ILE A 16 -7.51 4.88 1.07
CA ILE A 16 -7.16 4.27 -0.22
C ILE A 16 -6.48 2.91 0.00
N MET A 17 -5.51 2.82 0.92
CA MET A 17 -4.76 1.59 1.17
C MET A 17 -5.63 0.46 1.74
N ALA A 18 -6.59 0.77 2.63
CA ALA A 18 -7.41 -0.25 3.28
C ALA A 18 -8.09 -1.23 2.30
N PRO A 19 -8.90 -0.77 1.32
CA PRO A 19 -9.48 -1.67 0.32
C PRO A 19 -8.44 -2.31 -0.59
N LEU A 20 -7.36 -1.60 -0.95
CA LEU A 20 -6.30 -2.16 -1.79
C LEU A 20 -5.58 -3.33 -1.10
N VAL A 21 -5.29 -3.23 0.20
CA VAL A 21 -4.70 -4.31 0.98
C VAL A 21 -5.66 -5.50 1.04
N VAL A 22 -6.95 -5.27 1.26
CA VAL A 22 -7.95 -6.35 1.27
C VAL A 22 -7.98 -7.07 -0.09
N VAL A 23 -8.07 -6.32 -1.19
CA VAL A 23 -8.04 -6.90 -2.55
C VAL A 23 -6.73 -7.67 -2.77
N HIS A 24 -5.59 -7.08 -2.42
CA HIS A 24 -4.28 -7.71 -2.56
C HIS A 24 -4.19 -9.06 -1.82
N LEU A 25 -4.64 -9.10 -0.57
CA LEU A 25 -4.65 -10.32 0.24
C LEU A 25 -5.62 -11.38 -0.34
N ILE A 26 -6.82 -10.96 -0.77
CA ILE A 26 -7.78 -11.87 -1.43
C ILE A 26 -7.17 -12.45 -2.71
N THR A 27 -6.51 -11.62 -3.53
CA THR A 27 -5.85 -12.08 -4.75
C THR A 27 -4.74 -13.08 -4.44
N ILE A 28 -3.90 -12.82 -3.43
CA ILE A 28 -2.86 -13.78 -3.02
C ILE A 28 -3.52 -15.10 -2.62
N MET A 29 -4.51 -15.06 -1.71
CA MET A 29 -5.20 -16.26 -1.26
C MET A 29 -5.85 -17.03 -2.41
N TYR A 30 -6.39 -16.35 -3.42
CA TYR A 30 -6.98 -17.01 -4.58
C TYR A 30 -5.90 -17.62 -5.50
N ALA A 31 -4.85 -16.85 -5.80
CA ALA A 31 -3.81 -17.23 -6.74
C ALA A 31 -2.97 -18.43 -6.26
N VAL A 32 -2.78 -18.59 -4.94
CA VAL A 32 -1.92 -19.64 -4.37
C VAL A 32 -2.66 -20.94 -4.03
N ARG A 33 -4.00 -20.96 -4.05
CA ARG A 33 -4.83 -22.10 -3.60
C ARG A 33 -4.53 -23.44 -4.30
N GLY A 34 -4.13 -23.39 -5.57
CA GLY A 34 -3.83 -24.57 -6.39
C GLY A 34 -2.34 -24.90 -6.53
N GLY A 35 -1.46 -24.18 -5.83
CA GLY A 35 -0.04 -24.13 -6.16
C GLY A 35 0.29 -23.00 -7.14
N LEU A 36 1.57 -22.86 -7.47
CA LEU A 36 2.08 -21.80 -8.35
C LEU A 36 2.94 -22.42 -9.45
N SER A 37 2.39 -22.60 -10.63
CA SER A 37 3.19 -22.95 -11.81
C SER A 37 3.67 -21.69 -12.55
N ALA A 38 4.81 -21.79 -13.24
CA ALA A 38 5.35 -20.68 -14.03
C ALA A 38 4.39 -20.22 -15.13
N GLU A 39 3.67 -21.15 -15.75
CA GLU A 39 2.65 -20.88 -16.77
C GLU A 39 1.47 -20.09 -16.19
N GLU A 40 0.93 -20.49 -15.04
CA GLU A 40 -0.16 -19.76 -14.39
C GLU A 40 0.25 -18.36 -13.93
N ILE A 41 1.47 -18.19 -13.44
CA ILE A 41 2.00 -16.87 -13.07
C ILE A 41 2.07 -16.00 -14.33
N LEU A 42 2.64 -16.52 -15.43
CA LEU A 42 2.79 -15.76 -16.66
C LEU A 42 1.43 -15.42 -17.29
N ALA A 43 0.47 -16.35 -17.28
CA ALA A 43 -0.88 -16.12 -17.76
C ALA A 43 -1.61 -15.04 -16.95
N ARG A 44 -1.36 -14.94 -15.63
CA ARG A 44 -1.98 -13.93 -14.76
C ARG A 44 -1.27 -12.58 -14.77
N THR A 45 0.01 -12.52 -15.18
CA THR A 45 0.84 -11.30 -15.08
C THR A 45 1.20 -10.66 -16.42
N SER A 46 1.27 -11.43 -17.51
CA SER A 46 1.62 -10.91 -18.83
C SER A 46 0.50 -10.02 -19.40
N GLY A 47 0.88 -8.84 -19.94
CA GLY A 47 -0.04 -7.91 -20.59
C GLY A 47 -1.09 -7.26 -19.67
N ALA A 48 -1.00 -7.44 -18.35
CA ALA A 48 -2.06 -7.08 -17.43
C ALA A 48 -1.94 -5.61 -16.94
N SER A 49 -2.46 -4.68 -17.74
CA SER A 49 -2.54 -3.25 -17.41
C SER A 49 -3.29 -2.96 -16.10
N ALA A 50 -4.28 -3.79 -15.76
CA ALA A 50 -5.02 -3.70 -14.50
C ALA A 50 -4.10 -3.86 -13.27
N TRP A 51 -3.15 -4.81 -13.29
CA TRP A 51 -2.19 -4.98 -12.20
C TRP A 51 -1.24 -3.79 -12.11
N THR A 52 -0.80 -3.24 -13.25
CA THR A 52 0.05 -2.05 -13.27
C THR A 52 -0.63 -0.87 -12.59
N VAL A 53 -1.91 -0.59 -12.89
CA VAL A 53 -2.66 0.49 -12.25
C VAL A 53 -2.86 0.20 -10.77
N PHE A 54 -3.29 -1.02 -10.42
CA PHE A 54 -3.51 -1.42 -9.03
C PHE A 54 -2.25 -1.22 -8.18
N TYR A 55 -1.11 -1.77 -8.62
CA TYR A 55 0.15 -1.65 -7.89
C TYR A 55 0.71 -0.22 -7.94
N GLY A 56 0.49 0.53 -9.03
CA GLY A 56 0.87 1.94 -9.10
C GLY A 56 0.16 2.78 -8.03
N VAL A 57 -1.17 2.64 -7.91
CA VAL A 57 -1.95 3.33 -6.87
C VAL A 57 -1.52 2.86 -5.47
N PHE A 58 -1.31 1.55 -5.29
CA PHE A 58 -0.84 1.00 -4.01
C PHE A 58 0.49 1.61 -3.59
N VAL A 59 1.48 1.65 -4.50
CA VAL A 59 2.82 2.19 -4.26
C VAL A 59 2.74 3.67 -3.89
N VAL A 60 2.00 4.48 -4.65
CA VAL A 60 1.82 5.90 -4.33
C VAL A 60 1.20 6.09 -2.94
N ALA A 61 0.14 5.33 -2.63
CA ALA A 61 -0.54 5.45 -1.34
C ALA A 61 0.38 5.04 -0.17
N VAL A 62 1.12 3.94 -0.27
CA VAL A 62 2.02 3.48 0.79
C VAL A 62 3.24 4.38 0.97
N SER A 63 3.77 4.95 -0.13
CA SER A 63 4.87 5.91 -0.07
C SER A 63 4.49 7.21 0.67
N VAL A 64 3.20 7.51 0.80
CA VAL A 64 2.71 8.62 1.64
C VAL A 64 2.40 8.12 3.06
N HIS A 65 1.65 7.02 3.18
CA HIS A 65 1.12 6.54 4.45
C HIS A 65 2.21 6.07 5.42
N ALA A 66 3.17 5.27 4.93
CA ALA A 66 4.17 4.64 5.80
C ALA A 66 5.13 5.68 6.42
N PRO A 67 5.74 6.62 5.67
CA PRO A 67 6.64 7.60 6.26
C PRO A 67 5.95 8.57 7.22
N LEU A 68 4.73 9.02 6.92
CA LEU A 68 3.97 9.92 7.78
C LEU A 68 3.53 9.24 9.09
N GLY A 69 3.08 7.98 9.01
CA GLY A 69 2.80 7.17 10.19
C GLY A 69 4.06 6.94 11.03
N LEU A 70 5.16 6.54 10.39
CA LEU A 70 6.44 6.32 11.06
C LEU A 70 6.97 7.59 11.74
N ARG A 71 6.84 8.76 11.10
CA ARG A 71 7.19 10.06 11.71
C ARG A 71 6.47 10.26 13.03
N LYS A 72 5.16 9.97 13.10
CA LYS A 72 4.38 10.12 14.35
C LYS A 72 4.86 9.15 15.42
N ILE A 73 5.06 7.89 15.07
CA ILE A 73 5.60 6.87 15.99
C ILE A 73 6.96 7.30 16.53
N LEU A 74 7.88 7.75 15.68
CA LEU A 74 9.22 8.18 16.10
C LEU A 74 9.20 9.41 17.02
N ILE A 75 8.32 10.37 16.76
CA ILE A 75 8.18 11.56 17.61
C ILE A 75 7.57 11.19 18.96
N GLU A 76 6.53 10.37 18.97
CA GLU A 76 5.74 10.07 20.17
C GLU A 76 6.39 9.00 21.05
N TRP A 77 6.99 7.97 20.44
CA TRP A 77 7.52 6.82 21.16
C TRP A 77 9.04 6.87 21.31
N ALA A 78 9.75 7.39 20.30
CA ALA A 78 11.22 7.43 20.28
C ALA A 78 11.81 8.82 20.62
N GLY A 79 10.98 9.81 20.94
CA GLY A 79 11.43 11.14 21.36
C GLY A 79 12.17 11.95 20.28
N VAL A 80 12.02 11.60 19.00
CA VAL A 80 12.62 12.35 17.89
C VAL A 80 12.03 13.76 17.87
N LYS A 81 12.90 14.79 17.82
CA LYS A 81 12.44 16.18 17.78
C LYS A 81 11.61 16.43 16.52
N ARG A 82 10.43 17.03 16.70
CA ARG A 82 9.57 17.47 15.61
C ARG A 82 10.27 18.58 14.83
N ARG A 83 10.72 18.27 13.62
CA ARG A 83 11.04 19.25 12.57
C ARG A 83 9.83 19.45 11.67
#